data_AF-A0A8C5WZ92-F1
#
_entry.id   AF-A0A8C5WZ92-F1
#
_cell.length_a   1.000
_cell.length_b   1.000
_cell.length_c   1.000
_cell.angle_alpha   90.00
_cell.angle_beta   90.00
_cell.angle_gamma   90.00
#
_symmetry.space_group_name_H-M   'P 1'
#
loop_
_entity.id
_entity.type
_entity.pdbx_description
1 polymer ?
#
loop_
_entity_poly.entity_id
_entity_poly.type
_entity_poly.pdbx_seq_one_letter_code
_entity_poly.pdbx_strand_id
1 'polypeptide(L)'
;MTLPVFFGCAFVAFGPALALFLLTVVGEPLRVIILIAGAFFWLVSLLLSSLVWFVAAKASDPADQALQRGLLVFGVLFSVALQEAFRLLYYKLLRKAMEGLLALSEDGCSPISIQQMAYVAGLGFGLMSGAFAMINLLADSLGPGIVGIQGDSQLYFLTSAFMTLVLILLHTFWGIIFFHGCETRRWGEVAAVVLCHLAVSALTFWNPVYLGSLLPAYLLMVAMAVWAYHLSGGSKKNLQHFLLCECHPSSCPRPPRSHSPLGSCPWDNTPPPGQLAQLCCQVLHSHYHRAYGPHPRQDPEPSATLQGELAPGSLEGIWMIVPLETRG
;
A
#
# COMPACT_ATOMS: atom_id res chain seq x y z
N MET A 1 10.47 0.90 27.90
CA MET A 1 9.04 0.78 27.52
C MET A 1 8.74 1.48 26.19
N THR A 2 9.57 2.43 25.74
CA THR A 2 9.34 3.25 24.53
C THR A 2 9.68 2.53 23.22
N LEU A 3 10.84 1.85 23.14
CA LEU A 3 11.22 1.06 21.96
C LEU A 3 10.19 -0.02 21.57
N PRO A 4 9.61 -0.80 22.51
CA PRO A 4 8.52 -1.73 22.17
C PRO A 4 7.29 -1.06 21.55
N VAL A 5 6.91 0.14 22.01
CA VAL A 5 5.77 0.89 21.45
C VAL A 5 6.10 1.37 20.03
N PHE A 6 7.30 1.92 19.84
CA PHE A 6 7.81 2.31 18.52
C PHE A 6 7.76 1.13 17.54
N PHE A 7 8.43 0.01 17.85
CA PHE A 7 8.48 -1.14 16.95
C PHE A 7 7.11 -1.78 16.75
N GLY A 8 6.29 -1.85 17.81
CA GLY A 8 4.91 -2.34 17.72
C GLY A 8 4.07 -1.51 16.76
N CYS A 9 4.07 -0.19 16.90
CA CYS A 9 3.33 0.72 16.02
C CYS A 9 3.88 0.71 14.59
N ALA A 10 5.21 0.67 14.43
CA ALA A 10 5.85 0.58 13.12
C ALA A 10 5.45 -0.69 12.35
N PHE A 11 5.49 -1.84 13.02
CA PHE A 11 5.11 -3.12 12.40
C PHE A 11 3.62 -3.25 12.17
N VAL A 12 2.76 -2.66 13.02
CA VAL A 12 1.32 -2.58 12.75
C VAL A 12 1.07 -1.75 11.50
N ALA A 13 1.62 -0.54 11.42
CA ALA A 13 1.39 0.39 10.32
C ALA A 13 1.99 -0.12 8.99
N PHE A 14 3.27 -0.49 8.99
CA PHE A 14 4.04 -0.75 7.77
C PHE A 14 4.37 -2.23 7.54
N GLY A 15 4.13 -3.12 8.51
CA GLY A 15 4.48 -4.53 8.39
C GLY A 15 3.85 -5.22 7.17
N PRO A 16 2.53 -5.10 6.96
CA PRO A 16 1.89 -5.66 5.76
C PRO A 16 2.40 -5.04 4.46
N ALA A 17 2.66 -3.73 4.44
CA ALA A 17 3.19 -3.03 3.27
C ALA A 17 4.62 -3.46 2.94
N LEU A 18 5.46 -3.66 3.96
CA LEU A 18 6.81 -4.18 3.85
C LEU A 18 6.79 -5.62 3.33
N ALA A 19 5.88 -6.47 3.82
CA ALA A 19 5.71 -7.83 3.31
C ALA A 19 5.31 -7.82 1.83
N LEU A 20 4.34 -6.98 1.44
CA LEU A 20 3.95 -6.80 0.05
C LEU A 20 5.14 -6.33 -0.81
N PHE A 21 5.90 -5.34 -0.35
CA PHE A 21 7.09 -4.86 -1.06
C PHE A 21 8.14 -5.94 -1.27
N LEU A 22 8.56 -6.62 -0.20
CA LEU A 22 9.60 -7.64 -0.22
C LEU A 22 9.21 -8.89 -1.02
N LEU A 23 7.94 -9.32 -0.95
CA LEU A 23 7.50 -10.55 -1.60
C LEU A 23 7.08 -10.34 -3.06
N THR A 24 6.62 -9.15 -3.43
CA THR A 24 5.98 -8.93 -4.74
C THR A 24 6.63 -7.85 -5.60
N VAL A 25 7.36 -6.90 -5.03
CA VAL A 25 7.88 -5.74 -5.78
C VAL A 25 9.36 -5.87 -6.07
N VAL A 26 10.18 -6.18 -5.05
CA VAL A 26 11.65 -6.12 -5.15
C VAL A 26 12.26 -7.06 -6.22
N GLY A 27 11.57 -8.15 -6.54
CA GLY A 27 12.04 -9.13 -7.52
C GLY A 27 12.06 -8.63 -8.97
N GLU A 28 11.34 -7.55 -9.29
CA GLU A 28 11.30 -6.97 -10.63
C GLU A 28 11.55 -5.45 -10.57
N PRO A 29 12.64 -4.94 -11.19
CA PRO A 29 13.03 -3.53 -11.07
C PRO A 29 11.98 -2.58 -11.66
N LEU A 30 11.24 -3.00 -12.69
CA LEU A 30 10.13 -2.22 -13.25
C LEU A 30 9.04 -1.94 -12.20
N ARG A 31 8.73 -2.91 -11.32
CA ARG A 31 7.76 -2.72 -10.24
C ARG A 31 8.27 -1.71 -9.22
N VAL A 32 9.56 -1.74 -8.90
CA VAL A 32 10.17 -0.74 -7.98
C VAL A 32 10.03 0.68 -8.56
N ILE A 33 10.31 0.86 -9.86
CA ILE A 33 10.18 2.17 -10.54
C ILE A 33 8.73 2.66 -10.51
N ILE A 34 7.76 1.78 -10.80
CA ILE A 34 6.33 2.11 -10.74
C ILE A 34 5.93 2.49 -9.31
N LEU A 35 6.40 1.77 -8.28
CA LEU A 35 6.09 2.09 -6.89
C LEU A 35 6.59 3.48 -6.50
N ILE A 36 7.86 3.79 -6.80
CA ILE A 36 8.48 5.08 -6.49
C ILE A 36 7.77 6.21 -7.25
N ALA A 37 7.46 6.01 -8.53
CA ALA A 37 6.72 6.99 -9.31
C ALA A 37 5.31 7.22 -8.71
N GLY A 38 4.59 6.17 -8.31
CA GLY A 38 3.30 6.30 -7.64
C GLY A 38 3.38 7.12 -6.35
N ALA A 39 4.37 6.84 -5.50
CA ALA A 39 4.65 7.63 -4.30
C ALA A 39 4.93 9.11 -4.61
N PHE A 40 5.69 9.38 -5.68
CA PHE A 40 5.97 10.74 -6.15
C PHE A 40 4.70 11.47 -6.63
N PHE A 41 3.85 10.83 -7.45
CA PHE A 41 2.57 11.45 -7.87
C PHE A 41 1.66 11.76 -6.68
N TRP A 42 1.65 10.90 -5.65
CA TRP A 42 0.95 11.19 -4.41
C TRP A 42 1.52 12.44 -3.71
N LEU A 43 2.85 12.56 -3.58
CA LEU A 43 3.49 13.75 -2.98
C LEU A 43 3.15 15.03 -3.74
N VAL A 44 3.20 15.01 -5.07
CA VAL A 44 2.87 16.19 -5.88
C VAL A 44 1.40 16.57 -5.67
N SER A 45 0.49 15.61 -5.58
CA SER A 45 -0.92 15.88 -5.29
C SER A 45 -1.12 16.55 -3.92
N LEU A 46 -0.39 16.09 -2.89
CA LEU A 46 -0.45 16.68 -1.57
C LEU A 46 0.19 18.06 -1.53
N LEU A 47 1.33 18.26 -2.21
CA LEU A 47 2.01 19.55 -2.30
C LEU A 47 1.09 20.62 -2.89
N LEU A 48 0.46 20.33 -4.04
CA LEU A 48 -0.49 21.25 -4.66
C LEU A 48 -1.71 21.53 -3.76
N SER A 49 -2.24 20.50 -3.10
CA SER A 49 -3.34 20.68 -2.14
C SER A 49 -2.93 21.54 -0.94
N SER A 50 -1.73 21.34 -0.39
CA SER A 50 -1.22 22.12 0.73
C SER A 50 -0.99 23.58 0.36
N LEU A 51 -0.60 23.87 -0.89
CA LEU A 51 -0.44 25.24 -1.38
C LEU A 51 -1.78 25.96 -1.43
N VAL A 52 -2.82 25.30 -1.95
CA VAL A 52 -4.19 25.86 -1.97
C VAL A 52 -4.69 26.11 -0.55
N TRP A 53 -4.53 25.14 0.35
CA TRP A 53 -4.91 25.30 1.75
C TRP A 53 -4.13 26.44 2.44
N PHE A 54 -2.82 26.53 2.21
CA PHE A 54 -1.97 27.58 2.79
C PHE A 54 -2.41 28.98 2.37
N VAL A 55 -2.68 29.18 1.08
CA VAL A 55 -3.19 30.47 0.56
C VAL A 55 -4.55 30.80 1.18
N ALA A 56 -5.46 29.82 1.25
CA ALA A 56 -6.77 29.99 1.87
C ALA A 56 -6.67 30.36 3.36
N ALA A 57 -5.82 29.67 4.11
CA ALA A 57 -5.59 29.91 5.54
C ALA A 57 -4.99 31.28 5.80
N LYS A 58 -4.02 31.73 4.98
CA LYS A 58 -3.40 33.06 5.10
C LYS A 58 -4.32 34.20 4.69
N ALA A 59 -5.25 33.96 3.76
CA ALA A 59 -6.24 34.96 3.35
C ALA A 59 -7.42 35.07 4.33
N SER A 60 -7.60 34.08 5.20
CA SER A 60 -8.70 34.00 6.16
C SER A 60 -8.32 34.56 7.53
N ASP A 61 -9.33 35.00 8.31
CA ASP A 61 -9.11 35.49 9.67
C ASP A 61 -8.67 34.34 10.60
N PRO A 62 -7.50 34.43 11.27
CA PRO A 62 -7.05 33.42 12.23
C PRO A 62 -7.86 33.41 13.53
N ALA A 63 -8.59 34.47 13.87
CA ALA A 63 -9.40 34.53 15.09
C ALA A 63 -10.72 33.74 15.00
N ASP A 64 -11.22 33.49 13.79
CA ASP A 64 -12.45 32.74 13.56
C ASP A 64 -12.19 31.22 13.55
N GLN A 65 -12.38 30.59 14.70
CA GLN A 65 -12.20 29.14 14.86
C GLN A 65 -13.16 28.31 14.00
N ALA A 66 -14.37 28.81 13.72
CA ALA A 66 -15.34 28.08 12.90
C ALA A 66 -14.90 28.08 11.42
N LEU A 67 -14.41 29.23 10.94
CA LEU A 67 -13.83 29.35 9.60
C LEU A 67 -12.59 28.46 9.46
N GLN A 68 -11.68 28.48 10.44
CA GLN A 68 -10.47 27.64 10.39
C GLN A 68 -10.83 26.15 10.31
N ARG A 69 -11.76 25.67 11.14
CA ARG A 69 -12.25 24.28 11.06
C ARG A 69 -12.85 23.95 9.70
N GLY A 70 -13.65 24.86 9.12
CA GLY A 70 -14.20 24.71 7.77
C GLY A 70 -13.11 24.60 6.70
N LEU A 71 -12.05 25.40 6.81
CA LEU A 71 -10.89 25.34 5.91
C LEU A 71 -10.13 24.02 6.00
N LEU A 72 -10.06 23.40 7.18
CA LEU A 72 -9.46 22.06 7.34
C LEU A 72 -10.28 21.01 6.60
N VAL A 73 -11.60 21.00 6.81
CA VAL A 73 -12.49 20.06 6.13
C VAL A 73 -12.41 20.25 4.61
N PHE A 74 -12.46 21.50 4.14
CA PHE A 74 -12.26 21.82 2.74
C PHE A 74 -10.90 21.33 2.23
N GLY A 75 -9.82 21.58 2.98
CA GLY A 75 -8.47 21.15 2.62
C GLY A 75 -8.36 19.64 2.45
N VAL A 76 -8.95 18.86 3.37
CA VAL A 76 -8.98 17.39 3.27
C VAL A 76 -9.79 16.94 2.05
N LEU A 77 -11.00 17.46 1.85
CA LEU A 77 -11.85 17.10 0.70
C LEU A 77 -11.16 17.43 -0.63
N PHE A 78 -10.53 18.61 -0.72
CA PHE A 78 -9.76 19.03 -1.88
C PHE A 78 -8.53 18.15 -2.10
N SER A 79 -7.82 17.78 -1.03
CA SER A 79 -6.67 16.89 -1.11
C SER A 79 -7.05 15.51 -1.65
N VAL A 80 -8.18 14.95 -1.21
CA VAL A 80 -8.69 13.66 -1.70
C VAL A 80 -9.03 13.75 -3.18
N ALA A 81 -9.71 14.82 -3.60
CA ALA A 81 -10.01 15.04 -5.01
C ALA A 81 -8.75 15.16 -5.88
N LEU A 82 -7.72 15.87 -5.40
CA LEU A 82 -6.43 15.97 -6.09
C LEU A 82 -5.70 14.63 -6.13
N GLN A 83 -5.69 13.86 -5.04
CA GLN A 83 -5.07 12.54 -5.00
C GLN A 83 -5.69 11.59 -6.02
N GLU A 84 -7.02 11.58 -6.16
CA GLU A 84 -7.72 10.76 -7.16
C GLU A 84 -7.51 11.26 -8.60
N ALA A 85 -7.44 12.59 -8.81
CA ALA A 85 -7.08 13.16 -10.10
C ALA A 85 -5.65 12.78 -10.52
N PHE A 86 -4.70 12.81 -9.59
CA PHE A 86 -3.33 12.37 -9.81
C PHE A 86 -3.22 10.87 -10.03
N ARG A 87 -4.07 10.05 -9.39
CA ARG A 87 -4.18 8.61 -9.71
C ARG A 87 -4.65 8.39 -11.15
N LEU A 88 -5.63 9.15 -11.62
CA LEU A 88 -6.07 9.10 -13.02
C LEU A 88 -4.96 9.52 -14.00
N LEU A 89 -4.26 10.61 -13.68
CA LEU A 89 -3.12 11.07 -14.46
C LEU A 89 -2.03 9.99 -14.53
N TYR A 90 -1.72 9.39 -13.38
CA TYR A 90 -0.70 8.36 -13.28
C TYR A 90 -1.08 7.09 -14.06
N TYR A 91 -2.33 6.65 -13.99
CA TYR A 91 -2.87 5.58 -14.84
C TYR A 91 -2.63 5.88 -16.34
N LYS A 92 -2.99 7.09 -16.80
CA LYS A 92 -2.81 7.48 -18.21
C LYS A 92 -1.34 7.45 -18.63
N LEU A 93 -0.45 7.90 -17.75
CA LEU A 93 0.99 7.89 -18.00
C LEU A 93 1.54 6.46 -18.06
N LEU A 94 1.14 5.58 -17.13
CA LEU A 94 1.54 4.18 -17.14
C LEU A 94 1.02 3.44 -18.37
N ARG A 95 -0.23 3.68 -18.77
CA ARG A 95 -0.83 3.11 -19.98
C ARG A 95 -0.04 3.49 -21.23
N LYS A 96 0.28 4.78 -21.36
CA LYS A 96 1.10 5.31 -22.47
C LYS A 96 2.53 4.76 -22.45
N ALA A 97 3.14 4.63 -21.28
CA ALA A 97 4.46 4.03 -21.13
C ALA A 97 4.45 2.55 -21.53
N MET A 98 3.42 1.79 -21.15
CA MET A 98 3.28 0.38 -21.51
C MET A 98 3.14 0.21 -23.03
N GLU A 99 2.33 1.04 -23.68
CA GLU A 99 2.18 1.03 -25.15
C GLU A 99 3.50 1.36 -25.85
N GLY A 100 4.26 2.32 -25.32
CA GLY A 100 5.60 2.65 -25.82
C GLY A 100 6.59 1.50 -25.66
N LEU A 101 6.60 0.84 -24.50
CA LEU A 101 7.46 -0.32 -24.25
C LEU A 101 7.08 -1.51 -25.14
N LEU A 102 5.79 -1.76 -25.34
CA LEU A 102 5.31 -2.85 -26.20
C LEU A 102 5.66 -2.62 -27.67
N ALA A 103 5.58 -1.38 -28.16
CA ALA A 103 5.97 -1.04 -29.52
C ALA A 103 7.48 -1.21 -29.80
N LEU A 104 8.30 -1.16 -28.76
CA LEU A 104 9.77 -1.34 -28.84
C LEU A 104 10.23 -2.77 -28.54
N SER A 105 9.33 -3.63 -28.07
CA SER A 105 9.66 -5.01 -27.69
C SER A 105 9.71 -5.91 -28.92
N GLU A 106 10.86 -6.54 -29.18
CA GLU A 106 11.02 -7.50 -30.29
C GLU A 106 10.12 -8.74 -30.13
N ASP A 107 9.84 -9.14 -28.89
CA ASP A 107 9.02 -10.33 -28.58
C ASP A 107 7.50 -10.06 -28.57
N GLY A 108 7.05 -8.82 -28.78
CA GLY A 108 5.63 -8.43 -28.75
C GLY A 108 4.88 -8.67 -27.42
N CYS A 109 5.59 -9.10 -26.37
CA CYS A 109 5.04 -9.39 -25.06
C CYS A 109 5.14 -8.18 -24.14
N SER A 110 4.06 -7.85 -23.43
CA SER A 110 4.11 -6.80 -22.40
C SER A 110 4.99 -7.25 -21.22
N PRO A 111 5.98 -6.45 -20.78
CA PRO A 111 6.87 -6.84 -19.69
C PRO A 111 6.15 -6.94 -18.33
N ILE A 112 4.96 -6.33 -18.19
CA ILE A 112 4.15 -6.35 -16.97
C ILE A 112 2.66 -6.32 -17.30
N SER A 113 1.83 -7.00 -16.51
CA SER A 113 0.37 -6.93 -16.66
C SER A 113 -0.20 -5.63 -16.09
N ILE A 114 -1.32 -5.15 -16.64
CA ILE A 114 -1.97 -3.92 -16.16
C ILE A 114 -2.44 -4.02 -14.71
N GLN A 115 -2.82 -5.22 -14.27
CA GLN A 115 -3.24 -5.49 -12.89
C GLN A 115 -2.07 -5.41 -11.91
N GLN A 116 -0.89 -5.92 -12.30
CA GLN A 116 0.32 -5.77 -11.49
C GLN A 116 0.73 -4.30 -11.38
N MET A 117 0.65 -3.54 -12.47
CA MET A 117 0.91 -2.09 -12.41
C MET A 117 -0.06 -1.38 -11.47
N ALA A 118 -1.36 -1.69 -11.56
CA ALA A 118 -2.39 -1.10 -10.70
C ALA A 118 -2.15 -1.37 -9.21
N TYR A 119 -1.81 -2.61 -8.88
CA TYR A 119 -1.45 -3.03 -7.53
C TYR A 119 -0.22 -2.28 -7.01
N VAL A 120 0.86 -2.25 -7.79
CA VAL A 120 2.13 -1.60 -7.38
C VAL A 120 1.98 -0.09 -7.27
N ALA A 121 1.25 0.53 -8.22
CA ALA A 121 0.90 1.95 -8.18
C ALA A 121 0.10 2.31 -6.92
N GLY A 122 -0.93 1.50 -6.60
CA GLY A 122 -1.73 1.66 -5.40
C GLY A 122 -0.91 1.50 -4.11
N LEU A 123 -0.02 0.51 -4.07
CA LEU A 123 0.90 0.31 -2.94
C LEU A 123 1.84 1.52 -2.74
N GLY A 124 2.34 2.11 -3.82
CA GLY A 124 3.15 3.34 -3.76
C GLY A 124 2.39 4.53 -3.17
N PHE A 125 1.14 4.76 -3.61
CA PHE A 125 0.25 5.76 -3.01
C PHE A 125 0.02 5.49 -1.52
N GLY A 126 -0.25 4.22 -1.17
CA GLY A 126 -0.50 3.80 0.20
C GLY A 126 0.70 4.03 1.11
N LEU A 127 1.88 3.55 0.71
CA LEU A 127 3.13 3.71 1.48
C LEU A 127 3.45 5.17 1.76
N MET A 128 3.32 6.05 0.76
CA MET A 128 3.64 7.46 0.96
C MET A 128 2.59 8.18 1.82
N SER A 129 1.31 7.88 1.62
CA SER A 129 0.22 8.35 2.48
C SER A 129 0.42 7.94 3.93
N GLY A 130 0.73 6.65 4.15
CA GLY A 130 1.01 6.13 5.48
C GLY A 130 2.28 6.70 6.12
N ALA A 131 3.33 6.91 5.33
CA ALA A 131 4.56 7.56 5.78
C ALA A 131 4.28 8.99 6.28
N PHE A 132 3.55 9.78 5.50
CA PHE A 132 3.13 11.12 5.91
C PHE A 132 2.29 11.09 7.19
N ALA A 133 1.34 10.16 7.30
CA ALA A 133 0.46 10.08 8.46
C ALA A 133 1.16 9.61 9.76
N MET A 134 2.19 8.76 9.67
CA MET A 134 2.70 8.02 10.83
C MET A 134 4.13 8.36 11.25
N ILE A 135 5.03 8.79 10.35
CA ILE A 135 6.46 8.91 10.69
C ILE A 135 6.72 9.86 11.86
N ASN A 136 6.05 11.01 11.89
CA ASN A 136 6.21 11.97 12.99
C ASN A 136 5.68 11.43 14.31
N LEU A 137 4.47 10.83 14.30
CA LEU A 137 3.90 10.20 15.50
C LEU A 137 4.78 9.05 16.00
N LEU A 138 5.40 8.33 15.09
CA LEU A 138 6.32 7.25 15.42
C LEU A 138 7.59 7.80 16.09
N ALA A 139 8.12 8.92 15.61
CA ALA A 139 9.24 9.61 16.25
C ALA A 139 8.87 10.06 17.68
N ASP A 140 7.67 10.62 17.88
CA ASP A 140 7.20 11.04 19.20
C ASP A 140 7.07 9.86 20.19
N SER A 141 6.70 8.68 19.69
CA SER A 141 6.57 7.46 20.51
C SER A 141 7.89 6.94 21.09
N LEU A 142 9.05 7.45 20.64
CA LEU A 142 10.36 7.13 21.23
C LEU A 142 10.57 7.82 22.59
N GLY A 143 9.85 8.91 22.84
CA GLY A 143 9.88 9.63 24.11
C GLY A 143 9.33 8.80 25.28
N PRO A 144 9.73 9.10 26.53
CA PRO A 144 9.28 8.35 27.71
C PRO A 144 7.80 8.54 28.05
N GLY A 145 7.12 9.52 27.44
CA GLY A 145 5.72 9.85 27.68
C GLY A 145 4.75 9.17 26.70
N ILE A 146 3.52 8.98 27.16
CA ILE A 146 2.37 8.61 26.31
C ILE A 146 1.39 9.78 26.24
N VAL A 147 0.59 9.83 25.18
CA VAL A 147 -0.50 10.80 25.04
C VAL A 147 -1.54 10.59 26.14
N GLY A 148 -2.13 11.68 26.65
CA GLY A 148 -3.25 11.62 27.59
C GLY A 148 -3.18 12.51 28.84
N ILE A 149 -2.13 13.32 29.01
CA ILE A 149 -2.05 14.29 30.14
C ILE A 149 -3.19 15.32 30.07
N GLN A 150 -3.62 15.69 28.86
CA GLN A 150 -4.72 16.65 28.63
C GLN A 150 -6.09 15.98 28.44
N GLY A 151 -6.24 14.69 28.79
CA GLY A 151 -7.51 13.95 28.67
C GLY A 151 -7.67 13.14 27.38
N ASP A 152 -6.67 13.16 26.50
CA ASP A 152 -6.62 12.30 25.31
C ASP A 152 -6.43 10.81 25.65
N SER A 153 -6.70 9.94 24.69
CA SER A 153 -6.51 8.50 24.87
C SER A 153 -5.04 8.09 24.87
N GLN A 154 -4.69 7.21 25.80
CA GLN A 154 -3.40 6.53 25.86
C GLN A 154 -3.15 5.60 24.64
N LEU A 155 -4.21 5.21 23.93
CA LEU A 155 -4.12 4.36 22.75
C LEU A 155 -3.81 5.13 21.46
N TYR A 156 -3.56 6.44 21.52
CA TYR A 156 -3.37 7.31 20.35
C TYR A 156 -2.38 6.74 19.33
N PHE A 157 -1.16 6.38 19.76
CA PHE A 157 -0.13 5.83 18.86
C PHE A 157 -0.58 4.52 18.19
N LEU A 158 -1.24 3.64 18.94
CA LEU A 158 -1.69 2.34 18.44
C LEU A 158 -2.87 2.50 17.46
N THR A 159 -3.84 3.34 17.78
CA THR A 159 -4.97 3.62 16.88
C THR A 159 -4.50 4.30 15.60
N SER A 160 -3.57 5.25 15.69
CA SER A 160 -2.95 5.87 14.52
C SER A 160 -2.24 4.83 13.65
N ALA A 161 -1.47 3.91 14.24
CA ALA A 161 -0.83 2.83 13.49
C ALA A 161 -1.84 1.92 12.75
N PHE A 162 -2.94 1.54 13.41
CA PHE A 162 -3.98 0.74 12.77
C PHE A 162 -4.74 1.52 11.67
N MET A 163 -4.97 2.83 11.84
CA MET A 163 -5.54 3.67 10.79
C MET A 163 -4.58 3.80 9.60
N THR A 164 -3.28 3.97 9.86
CA THR A 164 -2.25 4.00 8.81
C THR A 164 -2.23 2.70 8.00
N LEU A 165 -2.30 1.55 8.67
CA LEU A 165 -2.43 0.25 8.00
C LEU A 165 -3.64 0.22 7.07
N VAL A 166 -4.80 0.65 7.57
CA VAL A 166 -6.05 0.72 6.78
C VAL A 166 -5.87 1.58 5.54
N LEU A 167 -5.28 2.78 5.67
CA LEU A 167 -5.03 3.67 4.54
C LEU A 167 -4.07 3.06 3.52
N ILE A 168 -2.98 2.43 3.95
CA ILE A 168 -2.02 1.80 3.04
C ILE A 168 -2.68 0.68 2.22
N LEU A 169 -3.43 -0.21 2.88
CA LEU A 169 -4.11 -1.31 2.21
C LEU A 169 -5.26 -0.82 1.32
N LEU A 170 -6.04 0.16 1.78
CA LEU A 170 -7.10 0.77 0.97
C LEU A 170 -6.54 1.41 -0.30
N HIS A 171 -5.46 2.20 -0.23
CA HIS A 171 -4.83 2.74 -1.45
C HIS A 171 -4.37 1.65 -2.42
N THR A 172 -3.91 0.51 -1.89
CA THR A 172 -3.55 -0.66 -2.70
C THR A 172 -4.78 -1.23 -3.42
N PHE A 173 -5.88 -1.48 -2.70
CA PHE A 173 -7.12 -2.02 -3.29
C PHE A 173 -7.82 -1.02 -4.22
N TRP A 174 -7.85 0.26 -3.84
CA TRP A 174 -8.34 1.35 -4.67
C TRP A 174 -7.55 1.45 -5.97
N GLY A 175 -6.22 1.28 -5.94
CA GLY A 175 -5.41 1.20 -7.17
C GLY A 175 -5.91 0.12 -8.13
N ILE A 176 -6.13 -1.09 -7.64
CA ILE A 176 -6.63 -2.23 -8.44
C ILE A 176 -8.00 -1.92 -9.05
N ILE A 177 -8.96 -1.50 -8.22
CA ILE A 177 -10.35 -1.23 -8.64
C ILE A 177 -10.40 -0.03 -9.60
N PHE A 178 -9.65 1.03 -9.30
CA PHE A 178 -9.61 2.25 -10.11
C PHE A 178 -9.08 1.98 -11.52
N PHE A 179 -7.96 1.25 -11.63
CA PHE A 179 -7.39 0.90 -12.93
C PHE A 179 -8.32 -0.04 -13.70
N HIS A 180 -8.95 -1.01 -13.02
CA HIS A 180 -9.94 -1.88 -13.66
C HIS A 180 -11.13 -1.09 -14.22
N GLY A 181 -11.66 -0.14 -13.44
CA GLY A 181 -12.75 0.74 -13.87
C GLY A 181 -12.37 1.61 -15.07
N CYS A 182 -11.13 2.09 -15.12
CA CYS A 182 -10.61 2.84 -16.26
C CYS A 182 -10.46 1.98 -17.52
N GLU A 183 -9.90 0.77 -17.40
CA GLU A 183 -9.70 -0.15 -18.53
C GLU A 183 -11.03 -0.67 -19.09
N THR A 184 -11.99 -1.01 -18.22
CA THR A 184 -13.31 -1.52 -18.62
C THR A 184 -14.34 -0.44 -18.91
N ARG A 185 -13.96 0.84 -18.80
CA ARG A 185 -14.84 2.03 -18.90
C ARG A 185 -16.05 2.00 -17.95
N ARG A 186 -15.93 1.29 -16.83
CA ARG A 186 -16.93 1.26 -15.76
C ARG A 186 -16.68 2.39 -14.77
N TRP A 187 -17.14 3.58 -15.13
CA TRP A 187 -17.00 4.78 -14.30
C TRP A 187 -17.64 4.66 -12.91
N GLY A 188 -18.59 3.73 -12.73
CA GLY A 188 -19.16 3.40 -11.41
C GLY A 188 -18.11 2.89 -10.41
N GLU A 189 -17.13 2.10 -10.87
CA GLU A 189 -16.04 1.59 -10.01
C GLU A 189 -15.09 2.72 -9.60
N VAL A 190 -14.77 3.62 -10.53
CA VAL A 190 -13.97 4.83 -10.28
C VAL A 190 -14.68 5.73 -9.27
N ALA A 191 -15.97 6.01 -9.47
CA ALA A 191 -16.77 6.80 -8.55
C ALA A 191 -16.85 6.15 -7.16
N ALA A 192 -17.01 4.82 -7.08
CA ALA A 192 -17.04 4.10 -5.82
C ALA A 192 -15.70 4.23 -5.05
N VAL A 193 -14.56 4.19 -5.74
CA VAL A 193 -13.25 4.43 -5.13
C VAL A 193 -13.15 5.85 -4.56
N VAL A 194 -13.53 6.88 -5.34
CA VAL A 194 -13.50 8.28 -4.89
C VAL A 194 -14.40 8.48 -3.67
N LEU A 195 -15.63 7.93 -3.70
CA LEU A 195 -16.57 8.00 -2.58
C LEU A 195 -16.05 7.25 -1.35
N CYS A 196 -15.43 6.08 -1.54
CA CYS A 196 -14.83 5.31 -0.45
C CYS A 196 -13.66 6.08 0.18
N HIS A 197 -12.81 6.72 -0.63
CA HIS A 197 -11.72 7.54 -0.13
C HIS A 197 -12.24 8.73 0.67
N LEU A 198 -13.23 9.48 0.14
CA LEU A 198 -13.89 10.56 0.87
C LEU A 198 -14.54 10.08 2.17
N ALA A 199 -15.19 8.92 2.15
CA ALA A 199 -15.82 8.34 3.35
C ALA A 199 -14.78 8.01 4.43
N VAL A 200 -13.67 7.38 4.08
CA VAL A 200 -12.60 7.04 5.03
C VAL A 200 -11.93 8.30 5.58
N SER A 201 -11.70 9.31 4.74
CA SER A 201 -11.22 10.63 5.20
C SER A 201 -12.24 11.34 6.09
N ALA A 202 -13.55 11.19 5.85
CA ALA A 202 -14.57 11.76 6.72
C ALA A 202 -14.65 11.03 8.08
N LEU A 203 -14.44 9.71 8.09
CA LEU A 203 -14.39 8.91 9.32
C LEU A 203 -13.25 9.37 10.25
N THR A 204 -12.14 9.90 9.73
CA THR A 204 -11.05 10.40 10.57
C THR A 204 -11.40 11.67 11.35
N PHE A 205 -12.36 12.47 10.87
CA PHE A 205 -12.88 13.62 11.63
C PHE A 205 -13.65 13.21 12.88
N TRP A 206 -14.12 11.97 12.96
CA TRP A 206 -14.83 11.44 14.11
C TRP A 206 -13.89 10.92 15.22
N ASN A 207 -12.57 11.01 15.01
CA ASN A 207 -11.56 10.79 16.04
C ASN A 207 -11.70 11.91 17.09
N PRO A 208 -12.03 11.65 18.37
CA PRO A 208 -11.50 10.61 19.26
C PRO A 208 -12.39 9.37 19.49
N VAL A 209 -13.57 9.28 18.87
CA VAL A 209 -14.46 8.12 19.06
C VAL A 209 -14.01 6.99 18.14
N TYR A 210 -13.02 6.22 18.60
CA TYR A 210 -12.37 5.16 17.81
C TYR A 210 -13.33 4.11 17.26
N LEU A 211 -14.38 3.77 18.01
CA LEU A 211 -15.38 2.80 17.54
C LEU A 211 -16.14 3.32 16.31
N GLY A 212 -16.34 4.63 16.19
CA GLY A 212 -17.03 5.27 15.08
C GLY A 212 -16.13 5.55 13.87
N SER A 213 -14.81 5.55 14.03
CA SER A 213 -13.86 5.81 12.95
C SER A 213 -13.13 4.56 12.49
N LEU A 214 -12.45 3.86 13.40
CA LEU A 214 -11.57 2.72 13.12
C LEU A 214 -12.35 1.50 12.63
N LEU A 215 -13.41 1.11 13.35
CA LEU A 215 -14.17 -0.09 13.00
C LEU A 215 -14.82 0.02 11.61
N PRO A 216 -15.53 1.12 11.26
CA PRO A 216 -16.05 1.29 9.90
C PRO A 216 -14.96 1.33 8.83
N ALA A 217 -13.79 1.93 9.13
CA ALA A 217 -12.68 1.96 8.19
C ALA A 217 -12.12 0.54 7.89
N TYR A 218 -12.04 -0.33 8.90
CA TYR A 218 -11.69 -1.75 8.72
C TYR A 218 -12.74 -2.51 7.91
N LEU A 219 -14.04 -2.27 8.15
CA LEU A 219 -15.11 -2.89 7.38
C LEU A 219 -15.05 -2.48 5.90
N LEU A 220 -14.80 -1.19 5.63
CA LEU A 220 -14.58 -0.69 4.27
C LEU A 220 -13.34 -1.30 3.64
N MET A 221 -12.23 -1.40 4.37
CA MET A 221 -11.00 -2.05 3.89
C MET A 221 -11.26 -3.51 3.48
N VAL A 222 -11.95 -4.29 4.31
CA VAL A 222 -12.30 -5.68 3.98
C VAL A 222 -13.23 -5.76 2.77
N ALA A 223 -14.22 -4.87 2.67
CA ALA A 223 -15.11 -4.82 1.51
C ALA A 223 -14.34 -4.52 0.21
N MET A 224 -13.45 -3.54 0.22
CA MET A 224 -12.61 -3.20 -0.93
C MET A 224 -11.60 -4.32 -1.25
N ALA A 225 -11.07 -5.02 -0.24
CA ALA A 225 -10.20 -6.17 -0.44
C ALA A 225 -10.91 -7.32 -1.16
N VAL A 226 -12.13 -7.66 -0.72
CA VAL A 226 -12.96 -8.71 -1.36
C VAL A 226 -13.30 -8.31 -2.80
N TRP A 227 -13.64 -7.05 -3.04
CA TRP A 227 -13.91 -6.57 -4.39
C TRP A 227 -12.65 -6.66 -5.28
N ALA A 228 -11.52 -6.15 -4.82
CA ALA A 228 -10.26 -6.23 -5.53
C ALA A 228 -9.87 -7.69 -5.86
N TYR A 229 -10.04 -8.61 -4.91
CA TYR A 229 -9.80 -10.04 -5.10
C TYR A 229 -10.63 -10.62 -6.26
N HIS A 230 -11.93 -10.29 -6.33
CA HIS A 230 -12.79 -10.73 -7.42
C HIS A 230 -12.41 -10.11 -8.77
N LEU A 231 -12.02 -8.83 -8.81
CA LEU A 231 -11.57 -8.18 -10.06
C LEU A 231 -10.24 -8.75 -10.57
N SER A 232 -9.39 -9.25 -9.67
CA SER A 232 -8.15 -9.95 -10.01
C SER A 232 -8.37 -11.43 -10.42
N GLY A 233 -9.62 -11.87 -10.60
CA GLY A 233 -9.95 -13.23 -11.04
C GLY A 233 -10.13 -14.25 -9.91
N GLY A 234 -10.20 -13.80 -8.66
CA GLY A 234 -10.41 -14.65 -7.49
C GLY A 234 -11.82 -15.25 -7.42
N SER A 235 -11.90 -16.54 -7.09
CA SER A 235 -13.14 -17.28 -6.85
C SER A 235 -13.06 -18.13 -5.58
N LYS A 236 -14.21 -18.49 -5.02
CA LYS A 236 -14.29 -19.44 -3.88
C LYS A 236 -13.56 -20.75 -4.17
N LYS A 237 -13.58 -21.21 -5.43
CA LYS A 237 -12.84 -22.39 -5.88
C LYS A 237 -11.33 -22.20 -5.78
N ASN A 238 -10.80 -21.02 -6.15
CA ASN A 238 -9.37 -20.73 -6.01
C ASN A 238 -8.96 -20.73 -4.53
N LEU A 239 -9.80 -20.19 -3.65
CA LEU A 239 -9.55 -20.20 -2.21
C LEU A 239 -9.58 -21.63 -1.64
N GLN A 240 -10.55 -22.44 -2.04
CA GLN A 240 -10.63 -23.85 -1.66
C GLN A 240 -9.39 -24.63 -2.15
N HIS A 241 -9.00 -24.47 -3.42
CA HIS A 241 -7.81 -25.12 -3.95
C HIS A 241 -6.53 -24.68 -3.24
N PHE A 242 -6.39 -23.40 -2.90
CA PHE A 242 -5.25 -22.91 -2.12
C PHE A 242 -5.22 -23.52 -0.71
N LEU A 243 -6.34 -23.48 0.01
CA LEU A 243 -6.46 -24.02 1.37
C LEU A 243 -6.29 -25.55 1.42
N LEU A 244 -6.75 -26.26 0.39
CA LEU A 244 -6.63 -27.71 0.28
C LEU A 244 -5.32 -28.15 -0.39
N CYS A 245 -4.48 -27.20 -0.86
CA CYS A 245 -3.31 -27.46 -1.69
C CYS A 245 -3.59 -28.42 -2.87
N GLU A 246 -4.81 -28.36 -3.41
CA GLU A 246 -5.22 -29.19 -4.53
C GLU A 246 -4.67 -28.58 -5.83
N CYS A 247 -3.71 -29.28 -6.44
CA CYS A 247 -3.12 -28.88 -7.70
C CYS A 247 -4.14 -29.03 -8.84
N HIS A 248 -4.22 -28.03 -9.72
CA HIS A 248 -5.07 -28.13 -10.92
C HIS A 248 -4.48 -29.21 -11.86
N PRO A 249 -5.27 -30.19 -12.36
CA PRO A 249 -4.76 -31.26 -13.23
C PRO A 249 -4.20 -30.79 -14.58
N SER A 250 -4.33 -29.49 -14.92
CA SER A 250 -3.79 -28.91 -16.17
C SER A 250 -2.43 -28.21 -16.02
N SER A 251 -1.88 -28.11 -14.80
CA SER A 251 -0.56 -27.50 -14.55
C SER A 251 0.59 -28.49 -14.43
N CYS A 252 0.34 -29.79 -14.61
CA CYS A 252 1.41 -30.75 -14.86
C CYS A 252 1.96 -30.52 -16.29
N PRO A 253 3.25 -30.22 -16.46
CA PRO A 253 3.86 -30.23 -17.78
C PRO A 253 3.64 -31.62 -18.38
N ARG A 254 2.94 -31.71 -19.51
CA ARG A 254 2.93 -32.97 -20.26
C ARG A 254 4.38 -33.26 -20.66
N PRO A 255 4.93 -34.45 -20.37
CA PRO A 255 6.24 -34.80 -20.87
C PRO A 255 6.22 -34.68 -22.41
N PRO A 256 7.31 -34.20 -23.03
CA PRO A 256 7.39 -34.12 -24.47
C PRO A 256 7.11 -35.51 -25.06
N ARG A 257 6.23 -35.58 -26.06
CA ARG A 257 5.96 -36.81 -26.80
C ARG A 257 7.25 -37.23 -27.52
N SER A 258 8.07 -38.05 -26.89
CA SER A 258 9.07 -38.82 -27.61
C SER A 258 8.37 -39.97 -28.33
N HIS A 259 8.49 -39.97 -29.65
CA HIS A 259 8.12 -41.13 -30.47
C HIS A 259 9.08 -42.27 -30.17
N SER A 260 8.65 -43.30 -29.42
CA SER A 260 9.18 -44.67 -29.46
C SER A 260 8.25 -45.59 -28.65
N PRO A 261 7.87 -46.78 -29.16
CA PRO A 261 7.01 -47.72 -28.44
C PRO A 261 7.85 -48.64 -27.54
N LEU A 262 7.21 -49.17 -26.48
CA LEU A 262 7.67 -50.20 -25.53
C LEU A 262 8.32 -49.65 -24.25
N GLY A 263 7.63 -49.84 -23.13
CA GLY A 263 8.15 -49.64 -21.78
C GLY A 263 7.07 -49.26 -20.78
N SER A 264 6.62 -50.23 -19.99
CA SER A 264 5.69 -50.12 -18.86
C SER A 264 5.97 -48.95 -17.90
N CYS A 265 4.92 -48.21 -17.52
CA CYS A 265 4.95 -47.13 -16.53
C CYS A 265 5.26 -47.65 -15.11
N PRO A 266 6.24 -47.08 -14.37
CA PRO A 266 6.47 -47.44 -12.95
C PRO A 266 5.84 -46.49 -11.92
N TRP A 267 5.01 -45.51 -12.32
CA TRP A 267 4.53 -44.48 -11.39
C TRP A 267 3.04 -44.64 -11.09
N ASP A 268 2.72 -45.68 -10.34
CA ASP A 268 1.43 -45.88 -9.68
C ASP A 268 1.62 -45.76 -8.15
N ASN A 269 2.18 -44.63 -7.71
CA ASN A 269 2.35 -44.31 -6.30
C ASN A 269 2.12 -42.81 -6.07
N THR A 270 0.95 -42.47 -5.54
CA THR A 270 0.65 -41.18 -4.92
C THR A 270 1.48 -41.05 -3.63
N PRO A 271 2.24 -39.96 -3.41
CA PRO A 271 2.96 -39.78 -2.16
C PRO A 271 2.00 -39.30 -1.05
N PRO A 272 2.20 -39.72 0.21
CA PRO A 272 1.34 -39.35 1.33
C PRO A 272 1.47 -37.86 1.71
N PRO A 273 0.50 -37.30 2.45
CA PRO A 273 0.27 -35.85 2.63
C PRO A 273 1.30 -35.09 3.50
N GLY A 274 2.54 -35.59 3.60
CA GLY A 274 3.66 -34.92 4.27
C GLY A 274 4.66 -34.23 3.33
N GLN A 275 4.70 -34.61 2.04
CA GLN A 275 5.69 -34.07 1.10
C GLN A 275 5.25 -32.78 0.36
N LEU A 276 3.95 -32.46 0.38
CA LEU A 276 3.41 -31.23 -0.24
C LEU A 276 3.86 -29.95 0.48
N ALA A 277 3.97 -29.99 1.82
CA ALA A 277 4.52 -28.88 2.60
C ALA A 277 6.01 -28.66 2.29
N GLN A 278 6.78 -29.74 2.06
CA GLN A 278 8.18 -29.66 1.67
C GLN A 278 8.36 -29.06 0.27
N LEU A 279 7.45 -29.34 -0.68
CA LEU A 279 7.50 -28.72 -2.01
C LEU A 279 7.21 -27.22 -1.96
N CYS A 280 6.24 -26.80 -1.13
CA CYS A 280 5.93 -25.38 -0.96
C CYS A 280 7.08 -24.62 -0.26
N CYS A 281 7.72 -25.27 0.73
CA CYS A 281 8.95 -24.77 1.35
C CYS A 281 10.13 -24.73 0.35
N GLN A 282 10.26 -25.71 -0.55
CA GLN A 282 11.31 -25.73 -1.58
C GLN A 282 11.12 -24.64 -2.64
N VAL A 283 9.89 -24.28 -2.99
CA VAL A 283 9.62 -23.15 -3.91
C VAL A 283 9.96 -21.82 -3.24
N LEU A 284 9.58 -21.63 -1.96
CA LEU A 284 9.97 -20.46 -1.17
C LEU A 284 11.49 -20.38 -0.96
N HIS A 285 12.15 -21.51 -0.69
CA HIS A 285 13.60 -21.60 -0.49
C HIS A 285 14.39 -21.39 -1.79
N SER A 286 13.87 -21.84 -2.93
CA SER A 286 14.43 -21.61 -4.26
C SER A 286 14.34 -20.14 -4.68
N HIS A 287 13.22 -19.47 -4.37
CA HIS A 287 13.08 -18.02 -4.55
C HIS A 287 14.00 -17.22 -3.61
N TYR A 288 14.15 -17.66 -2.35
CA TYR A 288 15.06 -17.04 -1.37
C TYR A 288 16.54 -17.14 -1.80
N HIS A 289 17.01 -18.32 -2.23
CA HIS A 289 18.39 -18.50 -2.69
C HIS A 289 18.70 -17.76 -4.01
N ARG A 290 17.70 -17.56 -4.87
CA ARG A 290 17.85 -16.75 -6.10
C ARG A 290 17.88 -15.24 -5.80
N ALA A 291 17.28 -14.80 -4.69
CA ALA A 291 17.29 -13.41 -4.24
C ALA A 291 18.49 -13.05 -3.33
N TYR A 292 19.04 -14.02 -2.58
CA TYR A 292 20.06 -13.79 -1.53
C TYR A 292 21.31 -14.69 -1.65
N GLY A 293 21.56 -15.30 -2.81
CA GLY A 293 22.79 -16.06 -3.05
C GLY A 293 24.05 -15.18 -2.94
N PRO A 294 25.19 -15.71 -2.46
CA PRO A 294 26.37 -14.90 -2.18
C PRO A 294 26.96 -14.31 -3.47
N HIS A 295 26.96 -12.97 -3.57
CA HIS A 295 27.74 -12.25 -4.58
C HIS A 295 29.22 -12.17 -4.17
N PRO A 296 30.16 -12.17 -5.13
CA PRO A 296 31.60 -12.09 -4.85
C PRO A 296 31.97 -10.73 -4.23
N ARG A 297 32.91 -10.77 -3.28
CA ARG A 297 33.44 -9.62 -2.53
C ARG A 297 33.95 -8.53 -3.49
N GLN A 298 33.54 -7.29 -3.25
CA GLN A 298 34.23 -6.09 -3.69
C GLN A 298 34.93 -5.46 -2.48
N ASP A 299 36.20 -5.10 -2.67
CA ASP A 299 37.08 -4.50 -1.67
C ASP A 299 36.65 -3.07 -1.27
N PRO A 300 37.00 -2.60 -0.05
CA PRO A 300 36.50 -1.34 0.50
C PRO A 300 37.39 -0.14 0.14
N GLU A 301 36.77 1.02 -0.11
CA GLU A 301 37.43 2.33 -0.14
C GLU A 301 36.52 3.40 0.53
N PRO A 302 37.08 4.53 0.99
CA PRO A 302 37.06 4.85 2.41
C PRO A 302 36.00 5.88 2.84
N SER A 303 35.77 5.84 4.14
CA SER A 303 34.88 6.69 4.96
C SER A 303 35.12 8.19 4.81
N ALA A 304 34.04 8.93 4.53
CA ALA A 304 33.94 10.36 4.76
C ALA A 304 32.94 10.64 5.90
N THR A 305 33.50 11.03 7.04
CA THR A 305 32.82 11.65 8.17
C THR A 305 32.27 13.03 7.78
N LEU A 306 30.99 13.27 8.01
CA LEU A 306 30.46 14.63 8.16
C LEU A 306 29.58 14.70 9.41
N GLN A 307 30.11 15.40 10.42
CA GLN A 307 29.34 15.94 11.55
C GLN A 307 28.43 17.05 11.03
N GLY A 308 27.16 17.01 11.44
CA GLY A 308 26.18 18.04 11.14
C GLY A 308 25.14 18.08 12.25
N GLU A 309 25.39 18.96 13.20
CA GLU A 309 24.57 19.32 14.35
C GLU A 309 23.22 19.93 13.89
N LEU A 310 22.09 19.46 14.43
CA LEU A 310 20.77 20.08 14.20
C LEU A 310 20.04 20.24 15.55
N ALA A 311 19.95 21.50 15.98
CA ALA A 311 19.12 21.95 17.10
C ALA A 311 17.63 22.00 16.69
N PRO A 312 16.70 21.92 17.66
CA PRO A 312 15.30 21.58 17.41
C PRO A 312 14.45 22.83 17.12
N GLY A 313 13.49 22.71 16.20
CA GLY A 313 12.55 23.78 15.91
C GLY A 313 11.37 23.34 15.06
N SER A 314 10.23 23.13 15.73
CA SER A 314 8.88 23.48 15.28
C SER A 314 8.43 23.03 13.88
N LEU A 315 7.86 21.82 13.78
CA LEU A 315 6.87 21.49 12.75
C LEU A 315 5.84 20.49 13.31
N GLU A 316 4.90 21.01 14.11
CA GLU A 316 3.63 20.32 14.37
C GLU A 316 2.64 20.60 13.23
N GLY A 317 1.97 19.55 12.76
CA GLY A 317 0.79 19.67 11.89
C GLY A 317 0.84 18.78 10.65
N ILE A 318 0.56 17.48 10.79
CA ILE A 318 0.18 16.64 9.64
C ILE A 318 -1.29 16.22 9.75
N TRP A 319 -2.06 16.76 8.80
CA TRP A 319 -3.51 16.89 8.75
C TRP A 319 -4.33 15.61 8.51
N MET A 320 -3.73 14.42 8.51
CA MET A 320 -4.48 13.18 8.25
C MET A 320 -5.07 12.54 9.51
N ILE A 321 -4.66 12.98 10.70
CA ILE A 321 -5.18 12.51 11.99
C ILE A 321 -5.31 13.71 12.93
N VAL A 322 -6.16 14.69 12.60
CA VAL A 322 -6.51 15.77 13.54
C VAL A 322 -7.84 15.38 14.19
N PRO A 323 -7.86 15.07 15.50
CA PRO A 323 -9.12 15.03 16.23
C PRO A 323 -9.72 16.45 16.21
N LEU A 324 -10.99 16.58 15.80
CA LEU A 324 -11.73 17.82 15.95
C LEU A 324 -11.98 18.02 17.45
N GLU A 325 -11.12 18.80 18.09
CA GLU A 325 -11.25 19.13 19.52
C GLU A 325 -12.54 19.94 19.74
N THR A 326 -13.55 19.29 20.31
CA THR A 326 -14.78 19.93 20.79
C THR A 326 -14.53 20.42 22.21
N ARG A 327 -13.86 21.57 22.34
CA ARG A 327 -13.89 22.31 23.62
C ARG A 327 -15.27 22.92 23.80
N GLY A 328 -16.04 22.33 24.71
CA GLY A 328 -17.08 23.02 25.46
C GLY A 328 -16.49 23.70 26.68
#